data_AF-A0A965QT58-F1
#
_entry.id   AF-A0A965QT58-F1
#
_cell.length_a   1.000
_cell.length_b   1.000
_cell.length_c   1.000
_cell.angle_alpha   90.00
_cell.angle_beta   90.00
_cell.angle_gamma   90.00
#
_symmetry.space_group_name_H-M   'P 1'
#
loop_
_entity.id
_entity.type
_entity.pdbx_description
1 polymer ?
#
loop_
_entity_poly.entity_id
_entity_poly.type
_entity_poly.pdbx_seq_one_letter_code
_entity_poly.pdbx_strand_id
1 'polypeptide(L)'
;HAAEAAVERQQARSIRGRTFYLNGDRWTDALAQDRPAAARTKVPFNSDAYFALLDRHPDTAAWLALGRNVDLLLGDTVYEIGD
;
A
#
# COMPACT_ATOMS: atom_id res chain seq x y z
N HIS A 1 7.35 37.47 3.04
CA HIS A 1 7.75 36.12 3.48
C HIS A 1 6.52 35.43 4.05
N ALA A 2 6.12 34.31 3.45
CA ALA A 2 5.34 33.19 4.03
C ALA A 2 4.49 32.54 2.94
N ALA A 3 5.15 31.86 1.99
CA ALA A 3 4.55 30.68 1.40
C ALA A 3 4.82 29.54 2.38
N GLU A 4 4.07 29.50 3.47
CA GLU A 4 3.98 28.28 4.28
C GLU A 4 3.06 27.34 3.48
N ALA A 5 3.67 26.69 2.48
CA ALA A 5 3.08 25.54 1.83
C ALA A 5 2.63 24.60 2.96
N ALA A 6 1.33 24.36 3.04
CA ALA A 6 0.78 23.32 3.88
C ALA A 6 1.47 22.02 3.45
N VAL A 7 2.52 21.64 4.17
CA VAL A 7 2.98 20.26 4.16
C VAL A 7 1.83 19.51 4.79
N GLU A 8 0.86 19.07 3.98
CA GLU A 8 -0.03 17.99 4.36
C GLU A 8 0.91 16.91 4.90
N ARG A 9 0.85 16.69 6.21
CA ARG A 9 1.68 15.69 6.87
C ARG A 9 1.19 14.36 6.33
N GLN A 10 1.79 13.89 5.24
CA GLN A 10 1.56 12.56 4.70
C GLN A 10 1.71 11.59 5.87
N GLN A 11 0.61 10.95 6.25
CA GLN A 11 0.64 10.07 7.41
C GLN A 11 1.51 8.87 7.04
N ALA A 12 2.60 8.66 7.79
CA ALA A 12 3.46 7.52 7.61
C ALA A 12 3.21 6.50 8.72
N ARG A 13 3.17 5.21 8.36
CA ARG A 13 3.08 4.10 9.31
C ARG A 13 4.12 3.05 8.97
N SER A 14 4.87 2.60 9.99
CA SER A 14 5.83 1.50 9.83
C SER A 14 5.29 0.23 10.47
N ILE A 15 5.11 -0.83 9.68
CA ILE A 15 4.55 -2.11 10.10
C ILE A 15 5.41 -3.23 9.53
N ARG A 16 5.91 -4.12 10.41
CA ARG A 16 6.69 -5.32 10.03
C ARG A 16 7.86 -5.01 9.07
N GLY A 17 8.58 -3.91 9.33
CA GLY A 17 9.76 -3.53 8.53
C GLY A 17 9.46 -2.83 7.20
N ARG A 18 8.19 -2.53 6.90
CA ARG A 18 7.78 -1.69 5.77
C ARG A 18 7.22 -0.37 6.23
N THR A 19 7.42 0.67 5.43
CA THR A 19 6.84 1.99 5.65
C THR A 19 5.76 2.24 4.61
N PHE A 20 4.59 2.68 5.04
CA PHE A 20 3.47 3.04 4.21
C PHE A 20 3.15 4.51 4.39
N TYR A 21 2.83 5.18 3.29
CA TYR A 21 2.40 6.57 3.27
C TYR A 21 0.93 6.66 2.86
N LEU A 22 0.15 7.45 3.58
CA LEU A 22 -1.24 7.73 3.23
C LEU A 22 -1.27 8.81 2.15
N ASN A 23 -1.61 8.39 0.93
CA ASN A 23 -1.78 9.23 -0.26
C ASN A 23 -3.28 9.36 -0.55
N GLY A 24 -3.89 10.45 -0.06
CA GLY A 24 -5.35 10.58 -0.06
C GLY A 24 -5.99 9.55 0.88
N ASP A 25 -6.76 8.62 0.34
CA ASP A 25 -7.37 7.50 1.09
C ASP A 25 -6.63 6.16 0.93
N ARG A 26 -5.52 6.14 0.17
CA ARG A 26 -4.76 4.93 -0.15
C ARG A 26 -3.44 4.86 0.60
N TRP A 27 -3.17 3.73 1.24
CA TRP A 27 -1.86 3.44 1.82
C TRP A 27 -0.93 2.89 0.76
N THR A 28 0.17 3.57 0.48
CA THR A 28 1.16 3.11 -0.50
C THR A 28 2.44 2.69 0.21
N ASP A 29 2.87 1.45 -0.03
CA ASP A 29 4.19 0.96 0.38
C ASP A 29 5.30 1.80 -0.25
N ALA A 30 6.25 2.26 0.58
CA ALA A 30 7.42 3.00 0.13
C ALA A 30 8.19 2.25 -0.97
N LEU A 31 8.27 0.92 -0.89
CA LEU A 31 8.92 0.09 -1.91
C LEU A 31 8.15 0.08 -3.23
N ALA A 32 6.82 0.11 -3.18
CA ALA A 32 5.99 0.23 -4.39
C ALA A 32 6.15 1.60 -5.04
N GLN A 33 6.28 2.66 -4.23
CA GLN A 33 6.51 4.03 -4.72
C GLN A 33 7.88 4.16 -5.41
N ASP A 34 8.90 3.46 -4.93
CA ASP A 34 10.25 3.44 -5.52
C ASP A 34 10.32 2.63 -6.83
N ARG A 35 9.26 1.86 -7.17
CA ARG A 35 9.20 1.03 -8.38
C ARG A 35 8.04 1.41 -9.31
N PRO A 36 8.07 2.60 -9.93
CA PRO A 36 7.00 3.06 -10.82
C PRO A 36 6.82 2.19 -12.08
N ALA A 37 7.85 1.44 -12.47
CA ALA A 37 7.82 0.54 -13.63
C ALA A 37 7.40 -0.91 -13.28
N ALA A 38 7.13 -1.22 -12.01
CA ALA A 38 6.67 -2.55 -11.60
C ALA A 38 5.31 -2.87 -12.22
N ALA A 39 5.08 -4.15 -12.51
CA ALA A 39 3.77 -4.61 -12.98
C ALA A 39 2.72 -4.32 -11.89
N ARG A 40 1.55 -3.84 -12.30
CA ARG A 40 0.44 -3.54 -11.38
C ARG A 40 -0.69 -4.52 -11.57
N THR A 41 -1.15 -5.12 -10.47
CA THR A 41 -2.29 -6.04 -10.44
C THR A 41 -3.34 -5.50 -9.48
N LYS A 42 -4.55 -5.26 -9.99
CA LYS A 42 -5.69 -4.87 -9.16
C LYS A 42 -6.28 -6.08 -8.47
N VAL A 43 -6.58 -5.95 -7.19
CA VAL A 43 -7.19 -7.00 -6.39
C VAL A 43 -8.36 -6.39 -5.61
N PRO A 44 -9.60 -6.77 -5.94
CA PRO A 44 -10.75 -6.25 -5.21
C PRO A 44 -10.67 -6.63 -3.73
N PHE A 45 -10.93 -5.68 -2.83
CA PHE A 45 -10.96 -5.93 -1.39
C PHE A 45 -12.01 -6.99 -1.03
N ASN A 46 -11.70 -7.88 -0.09
CA ASN A 46 -12.55 -9.02 0.30
C ASN A 46 -12.94 -9.98 -0.85
N SER A 47 -12.19 -10.01 -1.95
CA SER A 47 -12.36 -11.02 -3.02
C SER A 47 -11.59 -12.30 -2.75
N ASP A 48 -11.88 -13.36 -3.51
CA ASP A 48 -11.10 -14.59 -3.49
C ASP A 48 -9.60 -14.35 -3.78
N ALA A 49 -9.28 -13.40 -4.67
CA ALA A 49 -7.91 -13.02 -4.97
C ALA A 49 -7.22 -12.34 -3.78
N TYR A 50 -7.96 -11.54 -3.00
CA TYR A 50 -7.46 -10.93 -1.76
C TYR A 50 -7.16 -11.99 -0.71
N PHE A 51 -8.05 -12.96 -0.50
CA PHE A 51 -7.82 -14.04 0.45
C PHE A 51 -6.71 -15.00 -0.01
N ALA A 52 -6.60 -15.26 -1.31
CA ALA A 52 -5.49 -16.03 -1.87
C ALA A 52 -4.12 -15.34 -1.66
N LEU A 53 -4.09 -14.00 -1.66
CA LEU A 53 -2.88 -13.23 -1.37
C LEU A 53 -2.48 -13.36 0.11
N LEU A 54 -3.45 -13.28 1.02
CA LEU A 54 -3.24 -13.50 2.45
C LEU A 54 -2.76 -14.92 2.78
N ASP A 55 -3.29 -15.93 2.10
CA ASP A 55 -2.91 -17.33 2.27
C ASP A 55 -1.46 -17.58 1.81
N ARG A 56 -1.08 -17.03 0.65
CA ARG A 56 0.29 -17.19 0.10
C ARG A 56 1.34 -16.39 0.85
N HIS A 57 0.97 -15.24 1.42
CA HIS A 57 1.89 -14.31 2.06
C HIS A 57 1.31 -13.85 3.41
N PRO A 58 1.42 -14.65 4.49
CA PRO A 58 0.80 -14.33 5.78
C PRO A 58 1.29 -13.00 6.38
N ASP A 59 2.50 -12.56 6.06
CA ASP A 59 3.02 -11.25 6.48
C ASP A 59 2.21 -10.06 5.92
N THR A 60 1.53 -10.25 4.79
CA THR A 60 0.71 -9.19 4.16
C THR A 60 -0.49 -8.82 5.01
N ALA A 61 -0.98 -9.71 5.87
CA ALA A 61 -2.14 -9.44 6.73
C ALA A 61 -1.95 -8.18 7.57
N ALA A 62 -0.74 -7.97 8.13
CA ALA A 62 -0.44 -6.81 8.95
C ALA A 62 -0.43 -5.50 8.13
N TRP A 63 -0.02 -5.57 6.86
CA TRP A 63 0.00 -4.43 5.95
C TRP A 63 -1.41 -4.11 5.42
N LEU A 64 -2.18 -5.13 5.05
CA LEU A 64 -3.55 -4.98 4.58
C LEU A 64 -4.52 -4.49 5.67
N ALA A 65 -4.18 -4.69 6.94
CA ALA A 65 -4.92 -4.13 8.07
C ALA A 65 -4.87 -2.59 8.15
N LEU A 66 -4.05 -1.91 7.33
CA LEU A 66 -3.98 -0.45 7.28
C LEU A 66 -5.28 0.22 6.78
N GLY A 67 -6.03 -0.47 5.92
CA GLY A 67 -7.28 0.05 5.37
C GLY A 67 -7.76 -0.71 4.14
N ARG A 68 -8.83 -0.20 3.53
CA ARG A 68 -9.45 -0.81 2.35
C ARG A 68 -8.62 -0.64 1.07
N ASN A 69 -7.91 0.48 0.95
CA ASN A 69 -7.13 0.85 -0.23
C ASN A 69 -5.63 0.80 0.11
N VAL A 70 -4.94 -0.19 -0.43
CA VAL A 70 -3.52 -0.45 -0.13
C VAL A 70 -2.77 -0.83 -1.40
N ASP A 71 -1.67 -0.15 -1.70
CA ASP A 71 -0.70 -0.55 -2.72
C ASP A 71 0.51 -1.18 -2.02
N LEU A 72 0.80 -2.43 -2.36
CA LEU A 72 1.89 -3.17 -1.73
C LEU A 72 2.75 -3.89 -2.78
N LEU A 73 4.06 -3.91 -2.57
CA LEU A 73 4.97 -4.59 -3.48
C LEU A 73 5.23 -6.03 -3.00
N LEU A 74 4.95 -7.05 -3.81
CA LEU A 74 5.39 -8.43 -3.55
C LEU A 74 6.23 -8.91 -4.73
N GLY A 75 7.48 -9.25 -4.46
CA GLY A 75 8.47 -9.50 -5.52
C GLY A 75 8.62 -8.27 -6.41
N ASP A 76 8.19 -8.41 -7.66
CA ASP A 76 8.26 -7.39 -8.71
C ASP A 76 6.89 -6.85 -9.15
N THR A 77 5.83 -7.22 -8.42
CA THR A 77 4.46 -6.82 -8.71
C THR A 77 3.91 -5.95 -7.59
N VAL A 78 3.34 -4.80 -7.95
CA VAL A 78 2.54 -3.96 -7.07
C VAL A 78 1.10 -4.46 -7.13
N TYR A 79 0.57 -4.85 -5.98
CA TYR A 79 -0.82 -5.24 -5.81
C TYR A 79 -1.60 -4.03 -5.30
N GLU A 80 -2.56 -3.59 -6.11
CA GLU A 80 -3.46 -2.47 -5.81
C GLU A 80 -4.75 -3.03 -5.22
N ILE A 81 -4.84 -3.06 -3.89
CA ILE A 81 -6.04 -3.48 -3.16
C ILE A 81 -7.02 -2.31 -3.12
N GLY A 82 -8.30 -2.58 -3.35
CA GLY A 82 -9.35 -1.56 -3.29
C GLY A 82 -10.60 -1.97 -4.04
N ASP A 83 -11.39 -0.98 -4.45
CA ASP A 83 -12.49 -1.13 -5.42
C ASP A 83 -11.97 -0.97 -6.87
#